data_AF-A0AAQ3S5A0-F1
#
_entry.id   AF-A0AAQ3S5A0-F1
#
_cell.length_a   1.000
_cell.length_b   1.000
_cell.length_c   1.000
_cell.angle_alpha   90.00
_cell.angle_beta   90.00
_cell.angle_gamma   90.00
#
_symmetry.space_group_name_H-M   'P 1'
#
loop_
_entity.id
_entity.type
_entity.pdbx_description
1 polymer ?
#
loop_
_entity_poly.entity_id
_entity_poly.type
_entity_poly.pdbx_seq_one_letter_code
_entity_poly.pdbx_strand_id
1 'polypeptide(L)'
;MKRNHNSHNHHHYFRPRKWMTMIIAIVTICIIILLLTLTKPSSSSSTSSSSSATWSSSSSSFNLTEEVGVGLPRLAYMLTGTKGEEAQLKRLLQAVYHPRNFYLLHLDLEASDEERLELAKYVKFETVFAAFGNVMVVGKSDLVTYKGPTMVASTLHGIALLLKRIPHWDWFLNLSASDYPLISQDGLLSLFFAL
;
A
#
# COMPACT_ATOMS: atom_id res chain seq x y z
N MET A 1 77.53 -9.68 -31.23
CA MET A 1 76.13 -9.42 -31.68
C MET A 1 75.17 -10.34 -30.94
N LYS A 2 73.94 -9.85 -30.71
CA LYS A 2 72.78 -10.42 -29.98
C LYS A 2 72.72 -10.16 -28.46
N ARG A 3 72.08 -9.03 -28.13
CA ARG A 3 71.37 -8.78 -26.86
C ARG A 3 70.02 -9.51 -26.92
N ASN A 4 69.70 -10.31 -25.91
CA ASN A 4 68.34 -10.82 -25.68
C ASN A 4 67.66 -9.98 -24.59
N HIS A 5 66.45 -9.52 -24.91
CA HIS A 5 65.60 -8.70 -24.06
C HIS A 5 64.63 -9.66 -23.33
N ASN A 6 64.85 -9.92 -22.04
CA ASN A 6 63.88 -10.65 -21.24
C ASN A 6 62.92 -9.64 -20.60
N SER A 7 61.66 -9.67 -21.04
CA SER A 7 60.57 -8.90 -20.45
C SER A 7 60.15 -9.53 -19.12
N HIS A 8 60.27 -8.79 -18.02
CA HIS A 8 59.74 -9.18 -16.72
C HIS A 8 58.25 -8.86 -16.63
N ASN A 9 57.40 -9.89 -16.72
CA ASN A 9 55.99 -9.79 -16.34
C ASN A 9 55.88 -9.70 -14.81
N HIS A 10 55.56 -8.52 -14.28
CA HIS A 10 55.16 -8.35 -12.89
C HIS A 10 53.75 -8.92 -12.70
N HIS A 11 53.65 -10.11 -12.11
CA HIS A 11 52.40 -10.57 -11.51
C HIS A 11 52.11 -9.75 -10.26
N HIS A 12 51.22 -8.76 -10.38
CA HIS A 12 50.59 -8.11 -9.23
C HIS A 12 49.77 -9.14 -8.46
N TYR A 13 50.35 -9.71 -7.40
CA TYR A 13 49.58 -10.39 -6.37
C TYR A 13 48.66 -9.36 -5.69
N PHE A 14 47.39 -9.38 -6.06
CA PHE A 14 46.34 -8.62 -5.39
C PHE A 14 46.21 -9.15 -3.96
N ARG A 15 46.84 -8.48 -3.00
CA ARG A 15 46.74 -8.81 -1.58
C ARG A 15 45.30 -8.54 -1.16
N PRO A 16 44.47 -9.56 -0.83
CA PRO A 16 43.07 -9.32 -0.54
C PRO A 16 42.97 -8.41 0.68
N ARG A 17 42.29 -7.29 0.46
CA ARG A 17 41.99 -6.28 1.46
C ARG A 17 41.12 -6.95 2.53
N LYS A 18 41.68 -7.16 3.73
CA LYS A 18 41.04 -7.89 4.87
C LYS A 18 39.63 -7.39 5.26
N TRP A 19 39.23 -6.22 4.81
CA TRP A 19 37.90 -5.65 4.98
C TRP A 19 36.88 -6.19 3.96
N MET A 20 37.34 -6.59 2.77
CA MET A 20 36.48 -7.24 1.77
C MET A 20 36.04 -8.64 2.23
N THR A 21 36.93 -9.38 2.92
CA THR A 21 36.56 -10.68 3.50
C THR A 21 35.51 -10.56 4.61
N MET A 22 35.52 -9.45 5.37
CA MET A 22 34.49 -9.17 6.37
C MET A 22 33.14 -8.84 5.75
N ILE A 23 33.12 -8.05 4.67
CA ILE A 23 31.88 -7.72 3.95
C ILE A 23 31.27 -8.98 3.31
N ILE A 24 32.10 -9.81 2.67
CA ILE A 24 31.64 -11.07 2.06
C ILE A 24 31.06 -11.99 3.14
N ALA A 25 31.70 -12.10 4.31
CA ALA A 25 31.18 -12.90 5.42
C ALA A 25 29.84 -12.39 5.96
N ILE A 26 29.65 -11.07 6.07
CA ILE A 26 28.38 -10.49 6.50
C ILE A 26 27.29 -10.77 5.47
N VAL A 27 27.58 -10.59 4.18
CA VAL A 27 26.62 -10.85 3.09
C VAL A 27 26.23 -12.33 3.06
N THR A 28 27.18 -13.26 3.22
CA THR A 28 26.84 -14.70 3.25
C THR A 28 26.01 -15.06 4.47
N ILE A 29 26.30 -14.49 5.65
CA ILE A 29 25.48 -14.69 6.86
C ILE A 29 24.06 -14.16 6.65
N CYS A 30 23.90 -12.97 6.06
CA CYS A 30 22.59 -12.40 5.74
C CYS A 30 21.80 -13.28 4.76
N ILE A 31 22.46 -13.84 3.74
CA ILE A 31 21.84 -14.75 2.76
C ILE A 31 21.42 -16.06 3.44
N ILE A 32 22.24 -16.61 4.34
CA ILE A 32 21.90 -17.83 5.09
C ILE A 32 20.70 -17.57 6.01
N ILE A 33 20.67 -16.46 6.73
CA ILE A 33 19.52 -16.08 7.58
C ILE A 33 18.26 -15.93 6.74
N LEU A 34 18.36 -15.27 5.58
CA LEU A 34 17.24 -15.12 4.66
C LEU A 34 16.71 -16.50 4.21
N LEU A 35 17.59 -17.39 3.75
CA LEU A 35 17.22 -18.75 3.31
C LEU A 35 16.59 -19.59 4.44
N LEU A 36 17.06 -19.43 5.68
CA LEU A 36 16.49 -20.11 6.85
C LEU A 36 15.08 -19.60 7.21
N THR A 37 14.75 -18.34 6.89
CA THR A 37 13.38 -17.82 7.08
C THR A 37 12.40 -18.27 6.01
N LEU A 38 12.87 -18.71 4.84
CA LEU A 38 12.03 -19.24 3.77
C LEU A 38 11.60 -20.70 4.02
N THR A 39 12.27 -21.42 4.91
CA THR A 39 11.94 -22.81 5.27
C THR A 39 11.20 -22.90 6.61
N LYS A 40 10.04 -22.23 6.73
CA LYS A 40 9.12 -22.54 7.84
C LYS A 40 8.10 -23.59 7.41
N PRO A 41 8.08 -24.79 8.03
CA PRO A 41 6.96 -25.69 7.91
C PRO A 41 5.75 -25.08 8.62
N SER A 42 4.63 -24.99 7.91
CA SER A 42 3.34 -24.54 8.45
C SER A 42 2.85 -25.53 9.50
N SER A 43 3.05 -25.24 10.78
CA SER A 43 2.30 -25.86 11.87
C SER A 43 1.01 -25.07 12.12
N SER A 44 -0.11 -25.72 11.80
CA SER A 44 -1.45 -25.26 12.13
C SER A 44 -1.72 -25.44 13.62
N SER A 45 -2.16 -24.38 14.30
CA SER A 45 -3.09 -24.50 15.42
C SER A 45 -4.01 -23.27 15.48
N SER A 46 -5.30 -23.56 15.50
CA SER A 46 -6.46 -22.66 15.68
C SER A 46 -6.43 -22.04 17.09
N THR A 47 -7.01 -20.88 17.38
CA THR A 47 -8.44 -20.56 17.24
C THR A 47 -8.61 -19.06 17.57
N SER A 48 -9.21 -18.28 16.68
CA SER A 48 -9.87 -17.02 17.06
C SER A 48 -11.12 -16.86 16.20
N SER A 49 -12.25 -16.77 16.89
CA SER A 49 -13.58 -16.62 16.34
C SER A 49 -13.68 -15.32 15.55
N SER A 50 -13.42 -15.43 14.25
CA SER A 50 -13.70 -14.38 13.28
C SER A 50 -15.14 -14.56 12.84
N SER A 51 -16.03 -13.65 13.24
CA SER A 51 -17.34 -13.52 12.63
C SER A 51 -17.15 -13.14 11.16
N SER A 52 -17.14 -14.13 10.28
CA SER A 52 -17.23 -13.95 8.84
C SER A 52 -18.62 -13.42 8.52
N ALA A 53 -18.72 -12.10 8.37
CA ALA A 53 -19.84 -11.50 7.66
C ALA A 53 -19.70 -11.92 6.19
N THR A 54 -20.46 -12.94 5.80
CA THR A 54 -20.63 -13.32 4.40
C THR A 54 -21.33 -12.15 3.71
N TRP A 55 -20.57 -11.30 3.03
CA TRP A 55 -21.15 -10.27 2.17
C TRP A 55 -21.74 -10.96 0.95
N SER A 56 -23.07 -11.07 0.94
CA SER A 56 -23.83 -11.24 -0.28
C SER A 56 -23.63 -9.97 -1.10
N SER A 57 -22.81 -10.06 -2.14
CA SER A 57 -22.77 -9.07 -3.20
C SER A 57 -24.14 -9.07 -3.87
N SER A 58 -25.07 -8.25 -3.37
CA SER A 58 -26.21 -7.82 -4.17
C SER A 58 -25.64 -6.88 -5.22
N SER A 59 -25.09 -7.47 -6.29
CA SER A 59 -24.86 -6.79 -7.54
C SER A 59 -26.24 -6.40 -8.07
N SER A 60 -26.71 -5.23 -7.65
CA SER A 60 -27.78 -4.52 -8.33
C SER A 60 -27.25 -4.22 -9.72
N SER A 61 -27.46 -5.15 -10.65
CA SER A 61 -27.21 -4.97 -12.07
C SER A 61 -28.15 -3.88 -12.56
N PHE A 62 -27.69 -2.63 -12.46
CA PHE A 62 -28.18 -1.57 -13.31
C PHE A 62 -27.77 -1.93 -14.74
N ASN A 63 -28.67 -2.63 -15.44
CA ASN A 63 -28.58 -2.88 -16.86
C ASN A 63 -28.73 -1.54 -17.60
N LEU A 64 -27.63 -0.80 -17.73
CA LEU A 64 -27.44 0.12 -18.84
C LEU A 64 -26.42 -0.52 -19.78
N THR A 65 -26.96 -1.13 -20.83
CA THR A 65 -26.32 -1.37 -22.13
C THR A 65 -24.92 -1.99 -22.10
N GLU A 66 -24.91 -3.32 -22.10
CA GLU A 66 -23.96 -4.05 -22.94
C GLU A 66 -24.08 -3.52 -24.37
N GLU A 67 -23.15 -2.67 -24.80
CA GLU A 67 -22.68 -2.53 -26.19
C GLU A 67 -21.41 -1.66 -26.11
N VAL A 68 -20.25 -2.28 -26.36
CA VAL A 68 -18.89 -1.71 -26.30
C VAL A 68 -18.36 -1.37 -24.89
N GLY A 69 -18.14 -2.41 -24.07
CA GLY A 69 -16.87 -2.67 -23.35
C GLY A 69 -16.11 -1.59 -22.55
N VAL A 70 -16.65 -0.42 -22.22
CA VAL A 70 -15.98 0.56 -21.34
C VAL A 70 -16.95 1.02 -20.27
N GLY A 71 -16.98 0.31 -19.14
CA GLY A 71 -17.67 0.82 -17.95
C GLY A 71 -16.92 2.02 -17.39
N LEU A 72 -17.62 2.97 -16.75
CA LEU A 72 -16.99 4.11 -16.07
C LEU A 72 -15.85 3.62 -15.15
N PRO A 73 -14.68 4.27 -15.10
CA PRO A 73 -13.58 3.83 -14.26
C PRO A 73 -14.01 3.78 -12.78
N ARG A 74 -13.43 2.86 -12.03
CA ARG A 74 -13.57 2.76 -10.58
C ARG A 74 -12.27 3.21 -9.94
N LEU A 75 -12.38 4.18 -9.05
CA LEU A 75 -11.21 4.77 -8.39
C LEU A 75 -11.00 4.10 -7.04
N ALA A 76 -9.74 3.80 -6.72
CA ALA A 76 -9.30 3.37 -5.41
C ALA A 76 -8.48 4.48 -4.76
N TYR A 77 -9.04 5.09 -3.71
CA TYR A 77 -8.41 6.14 -2.94
C TYR A 77 -7.68 5.55 -1.73
N MET A 78 -6.43 5.96 -1.53
CA MET A 78 -5.75 5.89 -0.26
C MET A 78 -5.77 7.29 0.36
N LEU A 79 -6.46 7.45 1.48
CA LEU A 79 -6.53 8.70 2.23
C LEU A 79 -5.65 8.56 3.47
N THR A 80 -4.59 9.37 3.55
CA THR A 80 -3.59 9.32 4.61
C THR A 80 -3.70 10.54 5.52
N GLY A 81 -3.44 10.36 6.81
CA GLY A 81 -3.29 11.47 7.75
C GLY A 81 -2.32 11.09 8.86
N THR A 82 -1.90 12.10 9.62
CA THR A 82 -1.03 11.95 10.78
C THR A 82 -1.70 12.50 12.05
N LYS A 83 -0.93 12.68 13.11
CA LYS A 83 -1.38 13.21 14.41
C LYS A 83 -2.21 14.47 14.27
N GLY A 84 -3.41 14.48 14.84
CA GLY A 84 -4.32 15.63 14.84
C GLY A 84 -5.09 15.86 13.53
N GLU A 85 -4.92 14.99 12.53
CA GLU A 85 -5.55 15.16 11.22
C GLU A 85 -6.81 14.31 11.02
N GLU A 86 -7.27 13.61 12.04
CA GLU A 86 -8.43 12.70 12.00
C GLU A 86 -9.70 13.40 11.46
N ALA A 87 -9.98 14.62 11.91
CA ALA A 87 -11.11 15.42 11.45
C ALA A 87 -10.96 15.88 9.99
N GLN A 88 -9.75 16.24 9.55
CA GLN A 88 -9.50 16.65 8.17
C GLN A 88 -9.63 15.46 7.22
N LEU A 89 -9.21 14.27 7.66
CA LEU A 89 -9.38 13.03 6.92
C LEU A 89 -10.86 12.66 6.74
N LYS A 90 -11.68 12.81 7.80
CA LYS A 90 -13.14 12.64 7.73
C LYS A 90 -13.77 13.61 6.72
N ARG A 91 -13.39 14.89 6.79
CA ARG A 91 -13.86 15.93 5.86
C ARG A 91 -13.46 15.61 4.41
N LEU A 92 -12.22 15.17 4.19
CA LEU A 92 -11.73 14.80 2.87
C LEU A 92 -12.53 13.61 2.32
N LEU A 93 -12.70 12.54 3.13
CA LEU A 93 -13.50 11.38 2.73
C LEU A 93 -14.89 11.80 2.27
N GLN A 94 -15.58 12.65 3.03
CA GLN A 94 -16.91 13.15 2.65
C GLN A 94 -16.88 13.91 1.32
N ALA A 95 -15.85 14.72 1.08
CA ALA A 95 -15.72 15.50 -0.15
C ALA A 95 -15.44 14.64 -1.40
N VAL A 96 -14.71 13.53 -1.24
CA VAL A 96 -14.36 12.63 -2.36
C VAL A 96 -15.29 11.41 -2.46
N TYR A 97 -16.25 11.24 -1.56
CA TYR A 97 -17.07 10.04 -1.48
C TYR A 97 -17.97 9.86 -2.70
N HIS A 98 -17.96 8.64 -3.24
CA HIS A 98 -18.83 8.20 -4.31
C HIS A 98 -19.09 6.68 -4.16
N PRO A 99 -20.33 6.20 -4.27
CA PRO A 99 -20.69 4.79 -4.05
C PRO A 99 -19.94 3.76 -4.92
N ARG A 100 -19.45 4.18 -6.09
CA ARG A 100 -18.75 3.29 -7.05
C ARG A 100 -17.27 3.08 -6.72
N ASN A 101 -16.68 4.01 -5.98
CA ASN A 101 -15.26 4.08 -5.68
C ASN A 101 -14.95 3.37 -4.35
N PHE A 102 -13.67 3.14 -4.10
CA PHE A 102 -13.17 2.49 -2.89
C PHE A 102 -12.24 3.41 -2.12
N TYR A 103 -12.29 3.32 -0.80
CA TYR A 103 -11.55 4.19 0.09
C TYR A 103 -10.83 3.38 1.15
N LEU A 104 -9.51 3.53 1.22
CA LEU A 104 -8.67 3.01 2.28
C LEU A 104 -8.13 4.18 3.09
N LEU A 105 -8.53 4.26 4.35
CA LEU A 105 -8.12 5.30 5.28
C LEU A 105 -6.95 4.79 6.12
N HIS A 106 -5.91 5.60 6.24
CA HIS A 106 -4.72 5.32 7.02
C HIS A 106 -4.38 6.54 7.89
N LEU A 107 -4.36 6.32 9.19
CA LEU A 107 -3.68 7.21 10.13
C LEU A 107 -2.38 6.50 10.55
N ASP A 108 -1.27 7.21 10.43
CA ASP A 108 0.06 6.68 10.76
C ASP A 108 0.24 6.46 12.27
N LEU A 109 1.43 5.98 12.67
CA LEU A 109 1.76 5.74 14.08
C LEU A 109 2.10 7.01 14.88
N GLU A 110 2.13 8.21 14.28
CA GLU A 110 2.23 9.45 15.05
C GLU A 110 0.86 9.86 15.62
N ALA A 111 -0.24 9.47 14.96
CA ALA A 111 -1.59 9.59 15.49
C ALA A 111 -1.82 8.62 16.67
N SER A 112 -2.62 9.06 17.64
CA SER A 112 -2.86 8.27 18.85
C SER A 112 -3.78 7.06 18.59
N ASP A 113 -3.76 6.08 19.48
CA ASP A 113 -4.65 4.91 19.41
C ASP A 113 -6.12 5.34 19.48
N GLU A 114 -6.41 6.40 20.23
CA GLU A 114 -7.74 7.00 20.34
C GLU A 114 -8.20 7.58 19.01
N GLU A 115 -7.38 8.38 18.34
CA GLU A 115 -7.70 8.95 17.01
C GLU A 115 -7.98 7.85 15.98
N ARG A 116 -7.15 6.80 15.97
CA ARG A 116 -7.32 5.65 15.08
C ARG A 116 -8.59 4.86 15.39
N LEU A 117 -8.91 4.70 16.67
CA LEU A 117 -10.13 4.04 17.11
C LEU A 117 -11.38 4.87 16.77
N GLU A 118 -11.33 6.19 16.94
CA GLU A 118 -12.42 7.10 16.58
C GLU A 118 -12.68 7.09 15.08
N LEU A 119 -11.64 7.07 14.26
CA LEU A 119 -11.77 6.95 12.81
C LEU A 119 -12.44 5.63 12.42
N ALA A 120 -12.01 4.51 13.03
CA ALA A 120 -12.61 3.20 12.80
C ALA A 120 -14.08 3.14 13.25
N LYS A 121 -14.43 3.78 14.37
CA LYS A 121 -15.82 3.92 14.84
C LYS A 121 -16.65 4.72 13.84
N TYR A 122 -16.14 5.87 13.39
CA TYR A 122 -16.81 6.71 12.40
C TYR A 122 -17.15 5.93 11.13
N VAL A 123 -16.17 5.22 10.55
CA VAL A 123 -16.41 4.40 9.35
C VAL A 123 -17.42 3.28 9.59
N LYS A 124 -17.40 2.67 10.79
CA LYS A 124 -18.31 1.56 11.14
C LYS A 124 -19.75 2.02 11.36
N PHE A 125 -19.96 3.20 11.94
CA PHE A 125 -21.28 3.69 12.34
C PHE A 125 -21.94 4.60 11.31
N GLU A 126 -21.18 5.13 10.34
CA GLU A 126 -21.76 5.90 9.25
C GLU A 126 -22.60 5.01 8.33
N THR A 127 -23.89 5.34 8.22
CA THR A 127 -24.89 4.50 7.55
C THR A 127 -24.59 4.31 6.07
N VAL A 128 -24.11 5.36 5.41
CA VAL A 128 -23.78 5.32 3.98
C VAL A 128 -22.62 4.37 3.72
N PHE A 129 -21.56 4.44 4.53
CA PHE A 129 -20.39 3.58 4.36
C PHE A 129 -20.70 2.12 4.69
N ALA A 130 -21.54 1.88 5.71
CA ALA A 130 -22.01 0.55 6.04
C ALA A 130 -22.89 -0.06 4.93
N ALA A 131 -23.72 0.75 4.27
CA ALA A 131 -24.59 0.31 3.18
C ALA A 131 -23.81 -0.10 1.92
N PHE A 132 -22.78 0.66 1.55
CA PHE A 132 -21.99 0.38 0.34
C PHE A 132 -20.75 -0.49 0.59
N GLY A 133 -20.27 -0.58 1.84
CA GLY A 133 -19.13 -1.44 2.20
C GLY A 133 -17.81 -1.08 1.52
N ASN A 134 -17.68 0.16 1.03
CA ASN A 134 -16.59 0.60 0.16
C ASN A 134 -15.54 1.48 0.87
N VAL A 135 -15.64 1.63 2.19
CA VAL A 135 -14.68 2.37 3.03
C VAL A 135 -14.05 1.43 4.05
N MET A 136 -12.73 1.41 4.12
CA MET A 136 -11.95 0.58 5.04
C MET A 136 -10.93 1.43 5.79
N VAL A 137 -10.58 1.02 7.00
CA VAL A 137 -9.49 1.63 7.80
C VAL A 137 -8.36 0.62 7.95
N VAL A 138 -7.12 1.05 7.77
CA VAL A 138 -5.94 0.22 7.99
C VAL A 138 -5.84 -0.14 9.47
N GLY A 139 -5.89 -1.44 9.79
CA GLY A 139 -5.84 -1.89 11.19
C GLY A 139 -4.43 -1.84 11.81
N LYS A 140 -3.39 -2.16 11.02
CA LYS A 140 -2.00 -2.06 11.44
C LYS A 140 -1.35 -0.85 10.77
N SER A 141 -1.36 0.28 11.46
CA SER A 141 -0.77 1.54 10.99
C SER A 141 0.75 1.42 10.81
N ASP A 142 1.26 2.19 9.86
CA ASP A 142 2.68 2.30 9.55
C ASP A 142 3.26 3.55 10.20
N LEU A 143 4.54 3.51 10.59
CA LEU A 143 5.27 4.71 10.96
C LEU A 143 5.73 5.41 9.68
N VAL A 144 5.19 6.58 9.39
CA VAL A 144 5.55 7.36 8.21
C VAL A 144 6.51 8.45 8.63
N THR A 145 7.66 8.53 7.95
CA THR A 145 8.63 9.60 8.16
C THR A 145 8.65 10.47 6.92
N TYR A 146 8.47 11.78 7.11
CA TYR A 146 8.49 12.72 6.01
C TYR A 146 9.80 12.65 5.23
N LYS A 147 9.71 12.57 3.89
CA LYS A 147 10.84 12.37 2.96
C LYS A 147 11.68 11.10 3.23
N GLY A 148 11.16 10.17 4.03
CA GLY A 148 11.79 8.89 4.32
C GLY A 148 11.27 7.76 3.42
N PRO A 149 11.96 6.61 3.40
CA PRO A 149 11.54 5.44 2.63
C PRO A 149 10.21 4.85 3.14
N THR A 150 9.84 5.12 4.39
CA THR A 150 8.61 4.64 5.02
C THR A 150 7.35 5.24 4.40
N MET A 151 7.43 6.44 3.82
CA MET A 151 6.31 7.03 3.08
C MET A 151 5.91 6.17 1.87
N VAL A 152 6.89 5.76 1.06
CA VAL A 152 6.66 4.88 -0.08
C VAL A 152 6.22 3.49 0.39
N ALA A 153 6.83 2.97 1.47
CA ALA A 153 6.44 1.69 2.04
C ALA A 153 4.97 1.67 2.51
N SER A 154 4.51 2.75 3.14
CA SER A 154 3.10 2.92 3.53
C SER A 154 2.18 2.91 2.32
N THR A 155 2.51 3.66 1.25
CA THR A 155 1.72 3.64 0.02
C THR A 155 1.65 2.24 -0.61
N LEU A 156 2.77 1.51 -0.69
CA LEU A 156 2.81 0.15 -1.20
C LEU A 156 2.00 -0.83 -0.32
N HIS A 157 2.06 -0.67 1.00
CA HIS A 157 1.24 -1.43 1.93
C HIS A 157 -0.26 -1.19 1.68
N GLY A 158 -0.67 0.07 1.50
CA GLY A 158 -2.05 0.42 1.15
C GLY A 158 -2.52 -0.17 -0.18
N ILE A 159 -1.69 -0.09 -1.22
CA ILE A 159 -1.97 -0.71 -2.53
C ILE A 159 -2.12 -2.23 -2.38
N ALA A 160 -1.24 -2.88 -1.63
CA ALA A 160 -1.33 -4.32 -1.39
C ALA A 160 -2.62 -4.71 -0.66
N LEU A 161 -3.08 -3.91 0.30
CA LEU A 161 -4.37 -4.11 0.97
C LEU A 161 -5.55 -3.94 0.00
N LEU A 162 -5.54 -2.90 -0.82
CA LEU A 162 -6.57 -2.66 -1.84
C LEU A 162 -6.64 -3.80 -2.85
N LEU A 163 -5.51 -4.23 -3.41
CA LEU A 163 -5.44 -5.36 -4.35
C LEU A 163 -5.93 -6.68 -3.71
N LYS A 164 -5.60 -6.90 -2.43
CA LYS A 164 -6.03 -8.10 -1.71
C LYS A 164 -7.53 -8.12 -1.42
N ARG A 165 -8.14 -6.96 -1.16
CA ARG A 165 -9.53 -6.85 -0.71
C ARG A 165 -10.50 -6.58 -1.85
N ILE A 166 -10.05 -5.86 -2.89
CA ILE A 166 -10.87 -5.34 -3.96
C ILE A 166 -10.19 -5.67 -5.29
N PRO A 167 -10.70 -6.66 -6.04
CA PRO A 167 -10.03 -7.15 -7.24
C PRO A 167 -10.20 -6.27 -8.49
N HIS A 168 -11.14 -5.30 -8.50
CA HIS A 168 -11.54 -4.59 -9.71
C HIS A 168 -11.68 -3.08 -9.51
N TRP A 169 -10.56 -2.37 -9.57
CA TRP A 169 -10.47 -0.92 -9.70
C TRP A 169 -9.47 -0.57 -10.81
N ASP A 170 -9.65 0.59 -11.44
CA ASP A 170 -8.92 0.96 -12.67
C ASP A 170 -7.80 1.97 -12.37
N TRP A 171 -8.01 2.87 -11.42
CA TRP A 171 -7.06 3.92 -11.06
C TRP A 171 -6.85 4.00 -9.56
N PHE A 172 -5.60 4.24 -9.16
CA PHE A 172 -5.21 4.46 -7.76
C PHE A 172 -4.88 5.95 -7.53
N LEU A 173 -5.45 6.52 -6.48
CA LEU A 173 -5.19 7.90 -6.07
C LEU A 173 -4.72 7.93 -4.62
N ASN A 174 -3.55 8.53 -4.38
CA ASN A 174 -3.01 8.76 -3.05
C ASN A 174 -3.24 10.22 -2.64
N LEU A 175 -3.98 10.44 -1.57
CA LEU A 175 -4.26 11.76 -1.01
C LEU A 175 -3.89 11.80 0.48
N SER A 176 -3.48 12.97 0.93
CA SER A 176 -3.24 13.30 2.34
C SER A 176 -4.38 14.14 2.91
N ALA A 177 -4.48 14.24 4.23
CA ALA A 177 -5.49 15.04 4.92
C ALA A 177 -5.41 16.55 4.60
N SER A 178 -4.26 16.99 4.09
CA SER A 178 -4.03 18.36 3.60
C SER A 178 -4.57 18.61 2.18
N ASP A 179 -4.87 17.57 1.41
CA ASP A 179 -5.42 17.69 0.06
C ASP A 179 -6.93 17.99 0.07
N TYR A 180 -7.43 18.55 -1.03
CA TYR A 180 -8.88 18.73 -1.21
C TYR A 180 -9.28 18.76 -2.69
N PRO A 181 -10.39 18.10 -3.08
CA PRO A 181 -10.83 18.10 -4.47
C PRO A 181 -11.27 19.50 -4.93
N LEU A 182 -10.83 19.89 -6.12
CA LEU A 182 -11.26 21.12 -6.81
C LEU A 182 -12.36 20.87 -7.84
N ILE A 183 -12.62 19.60 -8.17
CA ILE A 183 -13.63 19.16 -9.11
C ILE A 183 -14.54 18.12 -8.45
N SER A 184 -15.79 18.04 -8.91
CA SER A 184 -16.72 17.02 -8.42
C SER A 184 -16.28 15.62 -8.86
N GLN A 185 -16.80 14.60 -8.17
CA GLN A 185 -16.54 13.19 -8.52
C GLN A 185 -17.01 12.86 -9.94
N ASP A 186 -18.15 13.38 -10.38
CA ASP A 186 -18.64 13.17 -11.75
C ASP A 186 -17.70 13.78 -12.81
N GLY A 187 -17.15 14.96 -12.53
CA GLY A 187 -16.16 15.61 -13.39
C GLY A 187 -14.85 14.81 -13.45
N LEU A 188 -14.40 14.29 -12.30
CA LEU A 188 -13.21 13.45 -12.22
C LEU A 188 -13.39 12.11 -12.96
N LEU A 189 -14.54 11.45 -12.80
CA LEU A 189 -14.86 10.20 -13.51
C LEU A 189 -14.89 10.40 -15.02
N SER A 190 -15.43 11.53 -15.49
CA SER A 190 -15.45 11.88 -16.91
C SER A 190 -14.04 12.05 -17.48
N LEU A 191 -13.12 12.65 -16.71
CA LEU A 191 -11.71 12.78 -17.09
C LEU A 191 -11.02 11.42 -17.21
N PHE A 192 -11.15 10.56 -16.19
CA PHE A 192 -10.51 9.24 -16.20
C PHE A 192 -11.13 8.26 -17.20
N PHE A 193 -12.36 8.48 -17.63
CA PHE A 193 -12.98 7.71 -18.70
C PHE A 193 -12.39 8.05 -20.08
N ALA A 194 -11.90 9.28 -20.24
CA ALA A 194 -11.30 9.75 -21.49
C ALA A 194 -9.79 9.45 -21.63
N LEU A 195 -9.16 8.90 -20.58
CA LEU A 195 -7.75 8.50 -20.54
C LEU A 195 -7.60 7.01 -20.85
#